data_AF-A0A4Q1EUF5-F1
#
_entry.id   AF-A0A4Q1EUF5-F1
#
_cell.length_a   1.000
_cell.length_b   1.000
_cell.length_c   1.000
_cell.angle_alpha   90.00
_cell.angle_beta   90.00
_cell.angle_gamma   90.00
#
_symmetry.space_group_name_H-M   'P 1'
#
loop_
_entity.id
_entity.type
_entity.pdbx_description
1 polymer ?
#
loop_
_entity_poly.entity_id
_entity_poly.type
_entity_poly.pdbx_seq_one_letter_code
_entity_poly.pdbx_strand_id
1 'polypeptide(L)'
;MTDTVKFILLPSYTKEGWNVDEIKSKLEPFEKFHRIGFKPDGFIKNMAIWVNERKIVVEGSIAKYWQKNNVENFDWRNFRKAIDLLSYELGVPLENGKIIRLDIGVNIGLNQEVVDYFPELQRLEFFQRNTARETTLRYQGNSVGINYLLYDKLSEFRSREKLIDDDLSFLTDEKHLMRIEMQMQSRISDILGIKDVRIYNLFEEETCKHILRLWYDTYFDIEKEALLIYPERLKGLPGFDKFMRRYIVQTMGWERLDFLMKQGVKKKCIYSSDKSKRLKLFKDAMLDNFSFEFEQHTKELSHKVKVAYVEGLKQIFKMPKTAQKLVK
;
A
#
# COMPACT_ATOMS: atom_id res chain seq x y z
N MET A 1 -1.37 -8.95 -7.97
CA MET A 1 -2.13 -7.70 -7.93
C MET A 1 -3.32 -7.82 -7.03
N THR A 2 -4.31 -8.68 -7.27
CA THR A 2 -5.35 -8.88 -6.24
C THR A 2 -4.77 -9.60 -5.02
N ASP A 3 -4.86 -8.97 -3.84
CA ASP A 3 -4.40 -9.57 -2.59
C ASP A 3 -5.59 -10.14 -1.82
N THR A 4 -6.31 -9.27 -1.10
CA THR A 4 -7.44 -9.66 -0.26
C THR A 4 -8.75 -9.36 -0.96
N VAL A 5 -9.68 -10.29 -0.89
CA VAL A 5 -11.07 -10.10 -1.32
C VAL A 5 -12.01 -10.43 -0.17
N LYS A 6 -13.08 -9.64 -0.03
CA LYS A 6 -14.23 -9.96 0.79
C LYS A 6 -15.50 -9.78 -0.01
N PHE A 7 -16.36 -10.80 -0.03
CA PHE A 7 -17.63 -10.73 -0.76
C PHE A 7 -18.75 -11.47 -0.03
N ILE A 8 -20.00 -11.13 -0.38
CA ILE A 8 -21.21 -11.78 0.12
C ILE A 8 -21.96 -12.41 -1.05
N LEU A 9 -22.32 -13.69 -0.91
CA LEU A 9 -23.33 -14.33 -1.74
C LEU A 9 -24.65 -14.39 -0.96
N LEU A 10 -25.75 -13.93 -1.57
CA LEU A 10 -27.10 -14.02 -1.03
C LEU A 10 -27.88 -15.10 -1.80
N PRO A 11 -28.92 -15.72 -1.21
CA PRO A 11 -29.73 -16.73 -1.90
C PRO A 11 -30.37 -16.17 -3.18
N SER A 12 -30.75 -14.89 -3.19
CA SER A 12 -31.29 -14.21 -4.38
C SER A 12 -30.27 -14.04 -5.52
N TYR A 13 -29.00 -14.34 -5.28
CA TYR A 13 -27.93 -14.31 -6.29
C TYR A 13 -27.63 -15.70 -6.85
N THR A 14 -28.34 -16.73 -6.38
CA THR A 14 -28.23 -18.11 -6.87
C THR A 14 -29.60 -18.59 -7.33
N LYS A 15 -29.64 -19.65 -8.16
CA LYS A 15 -30.91 -20.24 -8.61
C LYS A 15 -31.53 -21.18 -7.56
N GLU A 16 -30.69 -21.85 -6.77
CA GLU A 16 -31.07 -23.01 -5.96
C GLU A 16 -30.77 -22.85 -4.46
N GLY A 17 -30.26 -21.70 -4.01
CA GLY A 17 -29.80 -21.53 -2.62
C GLY A 17 -28.55 -22.36 -2.30
N TRP A 18 -28.45 -22.86 -1.07
CA TRP A 18 -27.39 -23.77 -0.63
C TRP A 18 -27.80 -24.53 0.65
N ASN A 19 -27.17 -25.67 0.89
CA ASN A 19 -27.27 -26.41 2.15
C ASN A 19 -26.16 -25.99 3.11
N VAL A 20 -26.52 -25.46 4.29
CA VAL A 20 -25.55 -24.95 5.27
C VAL A 20 -24.67 -26.06 5.84
N ASP A 21 -25.25 -27.21 6.19
CA ASP A 21 -24.51 -28.34 6.79
C ASP A 21 -23.56 -28.97 5.77
N GLU A 22 -23.98 -29.07 4.51
CA GLU A 22 -23.12 -29.55 3.43
C GLU A 22 -21.89 -28.64 3.27
N ILE A 23 -22.07 -27.31 3.22
CA ILE A 23 -20.95 -26.37 3.15
C ILE A 23 -20.05 -26.53 4.37
N LYS A 24 -20.61 -26.54 5.58
CA LYS A 24 -19.86 -26.65 6.84
C LYS A 24 -19.02 -27.93 6.89
N SER A 25 -19.51 -29.04 6.35
CA SER A 25 -18.77 -30.30 6.31
C SER A 25 -17.50 -30.27 5.44
N LYS A 26 -17.39 -29.28 4.53
CA LYS A 26 -16.22 -29.09 3.66
C LYS A 26 -15.18 -28.14 4.25
N LEU A 27 -15.46 -27.49 5.38
CA LEU A 27 -14.58 -26.47 5.95
C LEU A 27 -13.56 -27.07 6.91
N GLU A 28 -12.32 -26.60 6.81
CA GLU A 28 -11.30 -26.78 7.83
C GLU A 28 -11.72 -26.02 9.10
N PRO A 29 -11.57 -26.61 10.30
CA PRO A 29 -12.04 -26.01 11.54
C PRO A 29 -11.30 -24.71 11.88
N PHE A 30 -12.03 -23.74 12.43
CA PHE A 30 -11.45 -22.52 12.98
C PHE A 30 -10.85 -22.77 14.36
N GLU A 31 -9.52 -22.78 14.45
CA GLU A 31 -8.83 -22.65 15.73
C GLU A 31 -8.81 -21.18 16.16
N LYS A 32 -9.15 -20.90 17.43
CA LYS A 32 -9.37 -19.53 17.94
C LYS A 32 -8.18 -18.61 17.65
N PHE A 33 -8.40 -17.63 16.77
CA PHE A 33 -7.48 -16.50 16.58
C PHE A 33 -7.71 -15.37 17.59
N HIS A 34 -6.64 -14.61 17.89
CA HIS A 34 -6.63 -13.45 18.79
C HIS A 34 -7.36 -12.19 18.27
N ARG A 35 -8.08 -12.26 17.14
CA ARG A 35 -8.77 -11.09 16.56
C ARG A 35 -10.21 -11.01 17.07
N ILE A 36 -10.50 -9.98 17.89
CA ILE A 36 -11.85 -9.70 18.41
C ILE A 36 -12.86 -9.63 17.25
N GLY A 37 -13.95 -10.40 17.36
CA GLY A 37 -15.03 -10.44 16.35
C GLY A 37 -14.76 -11.30 15.11
N PHE A 38 -13.56 -11.86 14.96
CA PHE A 38 -13.24 -12.78 13.85
C PHE A 38 -13.55 -14.22 14.24
N LYS A 39 -14.72 -14.71 13.84
CA LYS A 39 -15.20 -16.08 14.13
C LYS A 39 -15.87 -16.68 12.89
N PRO A 40 -15.11 -17.13 11.88
CA PRO A 40 -15.68 -17.87 10.76
C PRO A 40 -16.23 -19.23 11.20
N ASP A 41 -17.13 -19.80 10.40
CA ASP A 41 -17.60 -21.18 10.57
C ASP A 41 -16.49 -22.18 10.22
N GLY A 42 -15.53 -21.76 9.39
CA GLY A 42 -14.32 -22.51 9.08
C GLY A 42 -13.56 -21.88 7.91
N PHE A 43 -12.62 -22.62 7.35
CA PHE A 43 -11.79 -22.18 6.25
C PHE A 43 -11.80 -23.14 5.07
N ILE A 44 -11.50 -22.60 3.90
CA ILE A 44 -10.89 -23.36 2.81
C ILE A 44 -9.49 -22.78 2.63
N LYS A 45 -8.45 -23.54 3.03
CA LYS A 45 -7.08 -23.04 3.07
C LYS A 45 -7.01 -21.74 3.90
N ASN A 46 -6.73 -20.59 3.28
CA ASN A 46 -6.70 -19.29 3.96
C ASN A 46 -7.96 -18.42 3.76
N MET A 47 -8.99 -18.95 3.12
CA MET A 47 -10.24 -18.23 2.86
C MET A 47 -11.22 -18.52 4.00
N ALA A 48 -11.52 -17.50 4.80
CA ALA A 48 -12.46 -17.59 5.91
C ALA A 48 -13.90 -17.56 5.40
N ILE A 49 -14.73 -18.48 5.88
CA ILE A 49 -16.11 -18.68 5.44
C ILE A 49 -17.06 -18.47 6.62
N TRP A 50 -18.10 -17.66 6.41
CA TRP A 50 -19.29 -17.60 7.27
C TRP A 50 -20.48 -18.02 6.44
N VAL A 51 -21.28 -18.96 6.94
CA VAL A 51 -22.41 -19.51 6.22
C VAL A 51 -23.64 -19.68 7.12
N ASN A 52 -24.77 -19.21 6.63
CA ASN A 52 -26.10 -19.51 7.14
C ASN A 52 -27.10 -19.45 5.99
N GLU A 53 -28.39 -19.68 6.28
CA GLU A 53 -29.46 -19.69 5.27
C GLU A 53 -29.63 -18.35 4.53
N ARG A 54 -29.16 -17.24 5.09
CA ARG A 54 -29.38 -15.89 4.55
C ARG A 54 -28.21 -15.37 3.72
N LYS A 55 -26.98 -15.85 3.98
CA LYS A 55 -25.78 -15.43 3.25
C LYS A 55 -24.59 -16.37 3.43
N ILE A 56 -23.68 -16.32 2.45
CA ILE A 56 -22.30 -16.76 2.56
C ILE A 56 -21.41 -15.52 2.52
N VAL A 57 -20.48 -15.41 3.45
CA VAL A 57 -19.41 -14.39 3.41
C VAL A 57 -18.09 -15.11 3.25
N VAL A 58 -17.29 -14.65 2.30
CA VAL A 58 -15.94 -15.15 2.05
C VAL A 58 -14.97 -14.00 2.24
N GLU A 59 -13.91 -14.19 3.04
CA GLU A 59 -12.85 -13.22 3.27
C GLU A 59 -11.48 -13.90 3.25
N GLY A 60 -10.53 -13.40 2.47
CA GLY A 60 -9.15 -13.92 2.49
C GLY A 60 -8.28 -13.41 1.36
N SER A 61 -7.01 -13.84 1.38
CA SER A 61 -6.06 -13.52 0.31
C SER A 61 -6.21 -14.52 -0.84
N ILE A 62 -6.66 -14.05 -2.01
CA ILE A 62 -6.79 -14.89 -3.20
C ILE A 62 -5.41 -15.37 -3.70
N ALA A 63 -4.38 -14.55 -3.49
CA ALA A 63 -3.00 -14.88 -3.80
C ALA A 63 -2.52 -16.10 -3.01
N LYS A 64 -2.70 -16.09 -1.68
CA LYS A 64 -2.35 -17.23 -0.83
C LYS A 64 -3.16 -18.48 -1.16
N TYR A 65 -4.43 -18.31 -1.53
CA TYR A 65 -5.30 -19.43 -1.86
C TYR A 65 -4.81 -20.15 -3.13
N TRP A 66 -4.36 -19.38 -4.14
CA TRP A 66 -3.91 -19.91 -5.41
C TRP A 66 -2.42 -20.35 -5.42
N GLN A 67 -1.52 -19.50 -4.89
CA GLN A 67 -0.07 -19.66 -5.00
C GLN A 67 0.59 -20.19 -3.71
N LYS A 68 -0.17 -20.36 -2.62
CA LYS A 68 0.34 -20.69 -1.27
C LYS A 68 1.26 -19.65 -0.63
N ASN A 69 1.65 -18.58 -1.36
CA ASN A 69 2.40 -17.43 -0.85
C ASN A 69 1.75 -16.10 -1.31
N ASN A 70 2.28 -14.97 -0.84
CA ASN A 70 1.86 -13.62 -1.25
C ASN A 70 3.09 -12.69 -1.47
N VAL A 71 4.24 -13.30 -1.76
CA VAL A 71 5.49 -12.62 -2.12
C VAL A 71 5.54 -12.44 -3.63
N GLU A 72 5.06 -13.42 -4.39
CA GLU A 72 4.80 -13.25 -5.81
C GLU A 72 3.58 -12.37 -6.05
N ASN A 73 3.65 -11.55 -7.08
CA ASN A 73 2.50 -10.75 -7.51
C ASN A 73 1.43 -11.64 -8.14
N PHE A 74 0.24 -11.68 -7.54
CA PHE A 74 -0.88 -12.45 -8.07
C PHE A 74 -1.26 -12.04 -9.50
N ASP A 75 -1.29 -13.00 -10.42
CA ASP A 75 -1.60 -12.77 -11.83
C ASP A 75 -3.12 -12.66 -12.07
N TRP A 76 -3.56 -11.58 -12.72
CA TRP A 76 -4.97 -11.35 -13.06
C TRP A 76 -5.59 -12.50 -13.84
N ARG A 77 -4.82 -13.20 -14.68
CA ARG A 77 -5.28 -14.35 -15.49
C ARG A 77 -5.73 -15.54 -14.63
N ASN A 78 -5.26 -15.60 -13.39
CA ASN A 78 -5.58 -16.68 -12.45
C ASN A 78 -6.76 -16.32 -11.53
N PHE A 79 -7.22 -15.07 -11.49
CA PHE A 79 -8.31 -14.65 -10.60
C PHE A 79 -9.57 -15.48 -10.82
N ARG A 80 -10.03 -15.59 -12.08
CA ARG A 80 -11.20 -16.39 -12.43
C ARG A 80 -11.02 -17.86 -12.05
N LYS A 81 -9.87 -18.45 -12.38
CA LYS A 81 -9.58 -19.86 -12.05
C LYS A 81 -9.59 -20.11 -10.54
N ALA A 82 -9.10 -19.18 -9.75
CA ALA A 82 -9.12 -19.26 -8.29
C ALA A 82 -10.56 -19.19 -7.76
N ILE A 83 -11.40 -18.29 -8.29
CA ILE A 83 -12.82 -18.21 -7.93
C ILE A 83 -13.58 -19.47 -8.37
N ASP A 84 -13.34 -19.96 -9.58
CA ASP A 84 -13.96 -21.18 -10.12
C ASP A 84 -13.62 -22.39 -9.23
N LEU A 85 -12.36 -22.53 -8.81
CA LEU A 85 -11.92 -23.58 -7.89
C LEU A 85 -12.56 -23.45 -6.51
N LEU A 86 -12.61 -22.24 -5.94
CA LEU A 86 -13.23 -22.01 -4.64
C LEU A 86 -14.73 -22.25 -4.68
N SER A 87 -15.38 -21.92 -5.80
CA SER A 87 -16.79 -22.19 -6.07
C SER A 87 -17.06 -23.68 -6.12
N TYR A 88 -16.20 -24.44 -6.80
CA TYR A 88 -16.25 -25.90 -6.83
C TYR A 88 -16.05 -26.52 -5.44
N GLU A 89 -15.04 -26.07 -4.69
CA GLU A 89 -14.75 -26.56 -3.34
C GLU A 89 -15.92 -26.29 -2.36
N LEU A 90 -16.63 -25.15 -2.49
CA LEU A 90 -17.82 -24.87 -1.66
C LEU A 90 -19.11 -25.53 -2.19
N GLY A 91 -19.22 -25.73 -3.51
CA GLY A 91 -20.44 -26.18 -4.17
C GLY A 91 -21.46 -25.06 -4.42
N VAL A 92 -21.02 -23.81 -4.56
CA VAL A 92 -21.89 -22.64 -4.83
C VAL A 92 -21.27 -21.69 -5.86
N PRO A 93 -22.08 -20.99 -6.68
CA PRO A 93 -21.57 -20.09 -7.71
C PRO A 93 -21.14 -18.74 -7.12
N LEU A 94 -19.87 -18.63 -6.70
CA LEU A 94 -19.33 -17.43 -6.04
C LEU A 94 -19.14 -16.25 -7.00
N GLU A 95 -19.15 -16.47 -8.32
CA GLU A 95 -19.00 -15.41 -9.33
C GLU A 95 -20.08 -14.34 -9.23
N ASN A 96 -21.25 -14.69 -8.69
CA ASN A 96 -22.36 -13.76 -8.44
C ASN A 96 -22.22 -13.03 -7.10
N GLY A 97 -21.20 -13.31 -6.29
CA GLY A 97 -20.97 -12.67 -5.00
C GLY A 97 -20.75 -11.17 -5.14
N LYS A 98 -21.35 -10.38 -4.24
CA LYS A 98 -21.17 -8.93 -4.16
C LYS A 98 -19.89 -8.60 -3.40
N ILE A 99 -19.00 -7.83 -4.01
CA ILE A 99 -17.73 -7.41 -3.41
C ILE A 99 -17.98 -6.35 -2.33
N ILE A 100 -17.41 -6.55 -1.15
CA ILE A 100 -17.42 -5.61 -0.03
C ILE A 100 -16.05 -4.96 0.16
N ARG A 101 -14.98 -5.75 -0.01
CA ARG A 101 -13.59 -5.30 0.10
C ARG A 101 -12.78 -5.90 -1.04
N LEU A 102 -11.90 -5.07 -1.58
CA LEU A 102 -10.94 -5.46 -2.59
C LEU A 102 -9.62 -4.75 -2.31
N ASP A 103 -8.56 -5.53 -2.10
CA ASP A 103 -7.22 -5.00 -1.91
C ASP A 103 -6.35 -5.37 -3.11
N ILE A 104 -5.67 -4.37 -3.67
CA ILE A 104 -4.75 -4.52 -4.80
C ILE A 104 -3.35 -4.20 -4.32
N GLY A 105 -2.47 -5.20 -4.29
CA GLY A 105 -1.09 -5.11 -3.86
C GLY A 105 -0.11 -5.51 -4.97
N VAL A 106 0.96 -4.73 -5.08
CA VAL A 106 2.12 -5.02 -5.94
C VAL A 106 3.39 -4.96 -5.11
N ASN A 107 4.16 -6.04 -5.12
CA ASN A 107 5.50 -6.10 -4.56
C ASN A 107 6.52 -5.64 -5.61
N ILE A 108 7.43 -4.75 -5.21
CA ILE A 108 8.45 -4.10 -6.05
C ILE A 108 9.80 -4.21 -5.33
N GLY A 109 10.79 -4.81 -5.99
CA GLY A 109 12.18 -4.84 -5.50
C GLY A 109 12.83 -3.47 -5.60
N LEU A 110 13.67 -3.08 -4.64
CA LEU A 110 14.28 -1.75 -4.53
C LEU A 110 15.78 -1.83 -4.23
N ASN A 111 16.53 -0.81 -4.65
CA ASN A 111 17.98 -0.75 -4.44
C ASN A 111 18.39 -0.29 -3.03
N GLN A 112 17.51 0.46 -2.35
CA GLN A 112 17.72 1.01 -1.00
C GLN A 112 16.69 0.43 -0.05
N GLU A 113 16.86 0.65 1.26
CA GLU A 113 15.87 0.20 2.24
C GLU A 113 14.51 0.86 1.97
N VAL A 114 13.43 0.11 2.20
CA VAL A 114 12.06 0.57 1.88
C VAL A 114 11.72 1.87 2.62
N VAL A 115 12.25 2.03 3.84
CA VAL A 115 12.00 3.20 4.70
C VAL A 115 12.65 4.47 4.15
N ASP A 116 13.74 4.38 3.38
CA ASP A 116 14.46 5.52 2.81
C ASP A 116 13.65 6.26 1.74
N TYR A 117 12.64 5.59 1.16
CA TYR A 117 11.73 6.18 0.19
C TYR A 117 10.62 7.01 0.86
N PHE A 118 10.27 6.75 2.13
CA PHE A 118 9.12 7.37 2.77
C PHE A 118 9.27 8.90 2.93
N PRO A 119 10.44 9.45 3.31
CA PRO A 119 10.63 10.89 3.42
C PRO A 119 10.48 11.64 2.10
N GLU A 120 10.66 10.99 0.95
CA GLU A 120 10.45 11.63 -0.35
C GLU A 120 8.97 11.63 -0.77
N LEU A 121 8.17 10.71 -0.23
CA LEU A 121 6.74 10.58 -0.49
C LEU A 121 5.95 11.47 0.47
N GLN A 122 5.55 12.65 -0.02
CA GLN A 122 4.92 13.71 0.75
C GLN A 122 3.40 13.56 0.74
N ARG A 123 2.68 14.62 0.40
CA ARG A 123 1.23 14.71 0.50
C ARG A 123 0.55 13.92 -0.63
N LEU A 124 -0.61 13.35 -0.32
CA LEU A 124 -1.57 12.83 -1.27
C LEU A 124 -2.93 13.48 -0.97
N GLU A 125 -3.54 14.09 -1.98
CA GLU A 125 -4.77 14.86 -1.78
C GLU A 125 -5.92 13.98 -1.28
N PHE A 126 -6.69 14.46 -0.29
CA PHE A 126 -7.79 13.73 0.39
C PHE A 126 -7.38 12.55 1.29
N PHE A 127 -6.08 12.33 1.50
CA PHE A 127 -5.57 11.32 2.41
C PHE A 127 -4.78 11.94 3.57
N GLN A 128 -4.91 11.34 4.75
CA GLN A 128 -4.02 11.58 5.87
C GLN A 128 -2.77 10.70 5.75
N ARG A 129 -1.60 11.33 5.67
CA ARG A 129 -0.30 10.65 5.70
C ARG A 129 0.06 10.22 7.13
N ASN A 130 0.41 8.95 7.32
CA ASN A 130 0.71 8.35 8.61
C ASN A 130 1.93 7.42 8.50
N THR A 131 2.94 7.67 9.33
CA THR A 131 4.18 6.89 9.45
C THR A 131 4.41 6.36 10.87
N ALA A 132 3.33 6.11 11.62
CA ALA A 132 3.42 5.65 13.02
C ALA A 132 4.05 4.26 13.18
N ARG A 133 4.18 3.49 12.09
CA ARG A 133 4.92 2.23 12.06
C ARG A 133 6.16 2.45 11.22
N GLU A 134 7.32 2.12 11.78
CA GLU A 134 8.63 2.39 11.15
C GLU A 134 8.73 1.83 9.73
N THR A 135 8.19 0.62 9.49
CA THR A 135 8.28 -0.06 8.19
C THR A 135 7.06 0.15 7.30
N THR A 136 6.15 1.08 7.62
CA THR A 136 4.91 1.31 6.87
C THR A 136 4.57 2.80 6.75
N LEU A 137 4.47 3.28 5.51
CA LEU A 137 3.81 4.52 5.15
C LEU A 137 2.35 4.23 4.76
N ARG A 138 1.40 4.88 5.44
CA ARG A 138 -0.03 4.76 5.15
C ARG A 138 -0.60 6.13 4.78
N TYR A 139 -1.30 6.17 3.66
CA TYR A 139 -2.24 7.22 3.30
C TYR A 139 -3.65 6.72 3.60
N GLN A 140 -4.29 7.28 4.62
CA GLN A 140 -5.63 6.90 5.03
C GLN A 140 -6.65 7.87 4.42
N GLY A 141 -7.58 7.35 3.61
CA GLY A 141 -8.58 8.17 2.95
C GLY A 141 -9.59 8.72 3.95
N ASN A 142 -9.89 10.01 3.86
CA ASN A 142 -10.68 10.72 4.87
C ASN A 142 -12.17 10.31 4.91
N SER A 143 -12.72 9.74 3.82
CA SER A 143 -14.18 9.54 3.69
C SER A 143 -14.66 8.29 2.94
N VAL A 144 -13.79 7.59 2.19
CA VAL A 144 -14.20 6.55 1.21
C VAL A 144 -13.81 5.12 1.63
N GLY A 145 -13.16 4.95 2.79
CA GLY A 145 -12.68 3.63 3.23
C GLY A 145 -11.60 3.05 2.31
N ILE A 146 -10.87 3.92 1.58
CA ILE A 146 -9.66 3.57 0.85
C ILE A 146 -8.45 3.84 1.75
N ASN A 147 -7.52 2.89 1.79
CA ASN A 147 -6.16 3.16 2.28
C ASN A 147 -5.16 2.87 1.17
N TYR A 148 -4.10 3.65 1.09
CA TYR A 148 -2.96 3.40 0.20
C TYR A 148 -1.71 3.21 1.05
N LEU A 149 -1.12 2.02 1.02
CA LEU A 149 -0.03 1.63 1.91
C LEU A 149 1.22 1.35 1.09
N LEU A 150 2.36 1.75 1.63
CA LEU A 150 3.69 1.37 1.16
C LEU A 150 4.43 0.80 2.36
N TYR A 151 4.88 -0.45 2.30
CA TYR A 151 5.55 -1.08 3.44
C TYR A 151 6.59 -2.10 3.04
N ASP A 152 7.53 -2.36 3.95
CA ASP A 152 8.53 -3.41 3.78
C ASP A 152 7.86 -4.78 3.93
N LYS A 153 7.71 -5.48 2.81
CA LYS A 153 7.05 -6.78 2.77
C LYS A 153 7.85 -7.86 3.47
N LEU A 154 9.18 -7.76 3.47
CA LEU A 154 10.07 -8.72 4.14
C LEU A 154 10.01 -8.55 5.66
N SER A 155 9.80 -7.32 6.14
CA SER A 155 9.61 -7.05 7.58
C SER A 155 8.41 -7.78 8.20
N GLU A 156 7.34 -8.02 7.42
CA GLU A 156 6.19 -8.81 7.89
C GLU A 156 6.54 -10.28 8.16
N PHE A 157 7.54 -10.83 7.47
CA PHE A 157 7.99 -12.21 7.67
C PHE A 157 8.94 -12.30 8.86
N ARG A 158 9.85 -11.33 9.02
CA ARG A 158 10.79 -11.26 10.16
C ARG A 158 10.06 -11.11 11.50
N SER A 159 9.02 -10.29 11.55
CA SER A 159 8.25 -10.02 12.79
C SER A 159 7.32 -11.15 13.24
N ARG A 160 7.09 -12.18 12.42
CA ARG A 160 6.10 -13.26 12.69
C ARG A 160 6.70 -14.54 13.27
N GLU A 161 7.99 -14.57 13.64
CA GLU A 161 8.68 -15.74 14.26
C GLU A 161 8.33 -17.09 13.57
N LYS A 162 8.38 -17.16 12.22
CA LYS A 162 8.12 -18.41 11.49
C LYS A 162 9.03 -18.72 10.30
N LEU A 163 10.11 -17.98 10.12
CA LEU A 163 11.21 -18.43 9.26
C LEU A 163 12.50 -18.13 10.01
N ILE A 164 13.32 -19.15 10.20
CA ILE A 164 14.70 -19.00 10.64
C ILE A 164 15.35 -18.00 9.67
N ASP A 165 16.05 -17.02 10.22
CA ASP A 165 16.55 -15.80 9.57
C ASP A 165 17.51 -16.03 8.38
N ASP A 166 17.74 -17.28 7.96
CA ASP A 166 18.88 -17.64 7.11
C ASP A 166 18.55 -17.96 5.65
N ASP A 167 17.28 -18.01 5.21
CA ASP A 167 17.06 -18.12 3.77
C ASP A 167 15.67 -17.66 3.30
N LEU A 168 15.49 -16.37 3.04
CA LEU A 168 14.34 -15.86 2.27
C LEU A 168 14.56 -15.98 0.75
N SER A 169 15.70 -16.51 0.29
CA SER A 169 16.01 -16.58 -1.15
C SER A 169 15.05 -17.47 -1.92
N PHE A 170 14.46 -18.49 -1.27
CA PHE A 170 13.42 -19.32 -1.90
C PHE A 170 12.13 -18.53 -2.21
N LEU A 171 11.91 -17.37 -1.58
CA LEU A 171 10.74 -16.52 -1.81
C LEU A 171 11.03 -15.38 -2.80
N THR A 172 12.23 -14.80 -2.75
CA THR A 172 12.63 -13.68 -3.60
C THR A 172 14.14 -13.44 -3.55
N ASP A 173 14.72 -13.05 -4.69
CA ASP A 173 16.12 -12.59 -4.79
C ASP A 173 16.29 -11.12 -4.35
N GLU A 174 15.18 -10.40 -4.17
CA GLU A 174 15.17 -8.98 -3.80
C GLU A 174 15.54 -8.77 -2.32
N LYS A 175 16.60 -7.98 -2.08
CA LYS A 175 17.03 -7.61 -0.72
C LYS A 175 16.07 -6.65 0.00
N HIS A 176 15.43 -5.77 -0.77
CA HIS A 176 14.44 -4.81 -0.27
C HIS A 176 13.19 -4.92 -1.11
N LEU A 177 12.07 -5.35 -0.52
CA LEU A 177 10.82 -5.57 -1.23
C LEU A 177 9.72 -4.67 -0.66
N MET A 178 9.39 -3.61 -1.37
CA MET A 178 8.27 -2.74 -1.02
C MET A 178 6.98 -3.33 -1.56
N ARG A 179 5.93 -3.45 -0.74
CA ARG A 179 4.57 -3.64 -1.22
C ARG A 179 3.83 -2.31 -1.25
N ILE A 180 3.26 -1.99 -2.41
CA ILE A 180 2.33 -0.89 -2.59
C ILE A 180 0.91 -1.46 -2.70
N GLU A 181 0.05 -1.13 -1.74
CA GLU A 181 -1.28 -1.73 -1.59
C GLU A 181 -2.39 -0.68 -1.51
N MET A 182 -3.38 -0.78 -2.40
CA MET A 182 -4.64 -0.04 -2.32
C MET A 182 -5.69 -0.95 -1.68
N GLN A 183 -6.13 -0.60 -0.48
CA GLN A 183 -7.17 -1.33 0.26
C GLN A 183 -8.50 -0.59 0.13
N MET A 184 -9.42 -1.11 -0.66
CA MET A 184 -10.78 -0.60 -0.76
C MET A 184 -11.65 -1.37 0.24
N GLN A 185 -11.88 -0.81 1.43
CA GLN A 185 -12.53 -1.52 2.54
C GLN A 185 -14.05 -1.38 2.58
N SER A 186 -14.59 -0.40 1.84
CA SER A 186 -16.02 -0.11 1.75
C SER A 186 -16.31 0.67 0.47
N ARG A 187 -17.60 0.89 0.16
CA ARG A 187 -18.04 1.78 -0.94
C ARG A 187 -17.41 1.46 -2.30
N ILE A 188 -17.13 0.18 -2.56
CA ILE A 188 -16.51 -0.29 -3.81
C ILE A 188 -17.24 0.24 -5.05
N SER A 189 -18.57 0.29 -4.99
CA SER A 189 -19.39 0.85 -6.08
C SER A 189 -19.10 2.32 -6.36
N ASP A 190 -18.91 3.14 -5.33
CA ASP A 190 -18.62 4.57 -5.49
C ASP A 190 -17.20 4.77 -6.02
N ILE A 191 -16.25 3.94 -5.54
CA ILE A 191 -14.84 3.99 -5.93
C ILE A 191 -14.66 3.62 -7.39
N LEU A 192 -15.33 2.55 -7.84
CA LEU A 192 -15.20 2.03 -9.21
C LEU A 192 -16.22 2.63 -10.18
N GLY A 193 -17.18 3.43 -9.70
CA GLY A 193 -18.29 3.93 -10.52
C GLY A 193 -19.21 2.83 -11.08
N ILE A 194 -19.18 1.62 -10.51
CA ILE A 194 -19.96 0.46 -10.96
C ILE A 194 -21.03 0.16 -9.92
N LYS A 195 -22.30 0.22 -10.33
CA LYS A 195 -23.41 -0.15 -9.47
C LYS A 195 -23.35 -1.66 -9.18
N ASP A 196 -23.37 -2.01 -7.90
CA ASP A 196 -23.49 -3.40 -7.43
C ASP A 196 -22.35 -4.33 -7.91
N VAL A 197 -21.10 -3.96 -7.58
CA VAL A 197 -19.91 -4.69 -8.04
C VAL A 197 -19.91 -6.15 -7.58
N ARG A 198 -19.91 -7.06 -8.56
CA ARG A 198 -19.85 -8.51 -8.36
C ARG A 198 -18.48 -9.07 -8.71
N ILE A 199 -18.22 -10.30 -8.26
CA ILE A 199 -16.98 -11.02 -8.57
C ILE A 199 -16.81 -11.18 -10.08
N TYR A 200 -17.87 -11.45 -10.85
CA TYR A 200 -17.76 -11.57 -12.30
C TYR A 200 -17.30 -10.28 -12.99
N ASN A 201 -17.51 -9.09 -12.40
CA ASN A 201 -16.98 -7.85 -12.97
C ASN A 201 -15.44 -7.86 -12.97
N LEU A 202 -14.80 -8.56 -12.04
CA LEU A 202 -13.34 -8.74 -12.02
C LEU A 202 -12.84 -9.77 -13.06
N PHE A 203 -13.73 -10.34 -13.87
CA PHE A 203 -13.36 -11.13 -15.05
C PHE A 203 -13.33 -10.28 -16.31
N GLU A 204 -13.84 -9.05 -16.24
CA GLU A 204 -13.94 -8.14 -17.37
C GLU A 204 -12.67 -7.30 -17.49
N GLU A 205 -12.12 -7.27 -18.70
CA GLU A 205 -10.87 -6.58 -19.02
C GLU A 205 -10.91 -5.09 -18.61
N GLU A 206 -12.01 -4.40 -18.93
CA GLU A 206 -12.17 -2.96 -18.66
C GLU A 206 -12.25 -2.65 -17.16
N THR A 207 -12.96 -3.48 -16.38
CA THR A 207 -13.01 -3.33 -14.92
C THR A 207 -11.63 -3.54 -14.30
N CYS A 208 -10.89 -4.57 -14.73
CA CYS A 208 -9.53 -4.81 -14.27
C CYS A 208 -8.57 -3.67 -14.65
N LYS A 209 -8.66 -3.15 -15.88
CA LYS A 209 -7.89 -1.97 -16.32
C LYS A 209 -8.20 -0.76 -15.45
N HIS A 210 -9.48 -0.51 -15.16
CA HIS A 210 -9.91 0.62 -14.34
C HIS A 210 -9.34 0.52 -12.91
N ILE A 211 -9.44 -0.65 -12.27
CA ILE A 211 -8.87 -0.90 -10.93
C ILE A 211 -7.35 -0.71 -10.93
N LEU A 212 -6.66 -1.26 -11.94
CA LEU A 212 -5.22 -1.12 -12.06
C LEU A 212 -4.81 0.34 -12.30
N ARG A 213 -5.59 1.08 -13.09
CA ARG A 213 -5.38 2.50 -13.36
C ARG A 213 -5.55 3.33 -12.09
N LEU A 214 -6.58 3.06 -11.28
CA LEU A 214 -6.77 3.70 -9.98
C LEU A 214 -5.55 3.52 -9.07
N TRP A 215 -5.04 2.28 -8.95
CA TRP A 215 -3.81 1.99 -8.20
C TRP A 215 -2.61 2.80 -8.73
N TYR A 216 -2.41 2.81 -10.04
CA TYR A 216 -1.30 3.53 -10.69
C TYR A 216 -1.39 5.05 -10.52
N ASP A 217 -2.54 5.65 -10.82
CA ASP A 217 -2.72 7.10 -10.74
C ASP A 217 -2.57 7.58 -9.30
N THR A 218 -3.11 6.83 -8.32
CA THR A 218 -2.95 7.17 -6.89
C THR A 218 -1.47 7.27 -6.48
N TYR A 219 -0.58 6.40 -6.99
CA TYR A 219 0.85 6.54 -6.74
C TYR A 219 1.43 7.82 -7.35
N PHE A 220 1.03 8.15 -8.58
CA PHE A 220 1.55 9.31 -9.29
C PHE A 220 1.03 10.63 -8.75
N ASP A 221 -0.15 10.64 -8.13
CA ASP A 221 -0.72 11.79 -7.42
C ASP A 221 -0.02 12.11 -6.09
N ILE A 222 0.81 11.20 -5.56
CA ILE A 222 1.65 11.50 -4.38
C ILE A 222 2.68 12.57 -4.76
N GLU A 223 2.68 13.69 -4.04
CA GLU A 223 3.70 14.71 -4.12
C GLU A 223 5.06 14.12 -3.72
N LYS A 224 6.08 14.32 -4.56
CA LYS A 224 7.43 13.74 -4.38
C LYS A 224 8.46 14.86 -4.26
N GLU A 225 9.24 14.85 -3.20
CA GLU A 225 10.29 15.83 -2.97
C GLU A 225 11.64 15.14 -2.80
N ALA A 226 12.69 15.72 -3.40
CA ALA A 226 14.05 15.22 -3.21
C ALA A 226 14.50 15.46 -1.76
N LEU A 227 15.15 14.48 -1.16
CA LEU A 227 15.57 14.54 0.23
C LEU A 227 16.94 15.21 0.34
N LEU A 228 17.02 16.25 1.16
CA LEU A 228 18.32 16.84 1.49
C LEU A 228 19.14 15.87 2.33
N ILE A 229 20.36 15.56 1.87
CA ILE A 229 21.28 14.68 2.60
C ILE A 229 22.36 15.45 3.35
N TYR A 230 22.87 14.82 4.40
CA TYR A 230 23.93 15.39 5.22
C TYR A 230 25.29 15.19 4.53
N PRO A 231 26.05 16.25 4.22
CA PRO A 231 27.27 16.14 3.44
C PRO A 231 28.38 15.47 4.26
N GLU A 232 28.95 14.39 3.73
CA GLU A 232 29.90 13.52 4.45
C GLU A 232 31.11 14.27 5.01
N ARG A 233 31.56 15.34 4.34
CA ARG A 233 32.73 16.13 4.75
C ARG A 233 32.52 16.91 6.05
N LEU A 234 31.27 17.15 6.47
CA LEU A 234 30.96 17.82 7.72
C LEU A 234 30.89 16.78 8.83
N LYS A 235 31.73 16.91 9.87
CA LYS A 235 31.81 15.91 10.95
C LYS A 235 31.35 16.49 12.29
N GLY A 236 30.69 15.64 13.08
CA GLY A 236 30.23 15.94 14.44
C GLY A 236 29.19 17.05 14.54
N LEU A 237 28.81 17.39 15.77
CA LEU A 237 27.87 18.48 16.07
C LEU A 237 28.28 19.83 15.45
N PRO A 238 29.56 20.24 15.42
CA PRO A 238 29.94 21.50 14.78
C PRO A 238 29.66 21.51 13.26
N GLY A 239 29.86 20.38 12.59
CA GLY A 239 29.52 20.21 11.18
C GLY A 239 28.02 20.31 10.95
N PHE A 240 27.23 19.61 11.77
CA PHE A 240 25.76 19.67 11.73
C PHE A 240 25.22 21.08 11.97
N ASP A 241 25.72 21.76 12.99
CA ASP A 241 25.37 23.14 13.30
C ASP A 241 25.65 24.09 12.14
N LYS A 242 26.82 23.94 11.50
CA LYS A 242 27.20 24.73 10.33
C LYS A 242 26.26 24.42 9.15
N PHE A 243 25.99 23.14 8.91
CA PHE A 243 25.08 22.66 7.86
C PHE A 243 23.70 23.30 7.98
N MET A 244 23.06 23.15 9.14
CA MET A 244 21.72 23.67 9.40
C MET A 244 21.65 25.19 9.30
N ARG A 245 22.69 25.91 9.77
CA ARG A 245 22.74 27.38 9.64
C ARG A 245 22.75 27.82 8.18
N ARG A 246 23.62 27.22 7.35
CA ARG A 246 23.68 27.55 5.92
C ARG A 246 22.37 27.17 5.23
N TYR A 247 21.81 26.00 5.54
CA TYR A 247 20.55 25.53 4.94
C TYR A 247 19.39 26.49 5.22
N ILE A 248 19.25 26.96 6.46
CA ILE A 248 18.24 27.95 6.85
C ILE A 248 18.40 29.26 6.07
N VAL A 249 19.63 29.77 5.92
CA VAL A 249 19.88 31.02 5.19
C VAL A 249 19.56 30.86 3.71
N GLN A 250 19.90 29.73 3.10
CA GLN A 250 19.61 29.49 1.69
C GLN A 250 18.12 29.30 1.39
N THR A 251 17.39 28.62 2.28
CA THR A 251 15.95 28.35 2.09
C THR A 251 15.06 29.51 2.46
N MET A 252 15.32 30.17 3.59
CA MET A 252 14.47 31.25 4.11
C MET A 252 14.92 32.65 3.65
N GLY A 253 16.19 32.81 3.30
CA GLY A 253 16.82 34.09 2.97
C GLY A 253 17.34 34.85 4.20
N TRP A 254 18.45 35.57 4.01
CA TRP A 254 19.12 36.33 5.07
C TRP A 254 18.22 37.42 5.68
N GLU A 255 17.48 38.15 4.85
CA GLU A 255 16.63 39.25 5.30
C GLU A 255 15.53 38.79 6.25
N ARG A 256 14.90 37.65 5.93
CA ARG A 256 13.85 37.07 6.77
C ARG A 256 14.39 36.53 8.09
N LEU A 257 15.58 35.91 8.07
CA LEU A 257 16.28 35.51 9.28
C LEU A 257 16.60 36.72 10.18
N ASP A 258 17.21 37.77 9.63
CA ASP A 258 17.54 39.00 10.37
C ASP A 258 16.27 39.69 10.93
N PHE A 259 15.20 39.73 10.13
CA PHE A 259 13.90 40.24 10.56
C PHE A 259 13.35 39.46 11.78
N LEU A 260 13.31 38.12 11.73
CA LEU A 260 12.82 37.29 12.84
C LEU A 260 13.65 37.51 14.12
N MET A 261 14.97 37.59 13.98
CA MET A 261 15.86 37.85 15.11
C MET A 261 15.65 39.26 15.71
N LYS A 262 15.45 40.29 14.87
CA LYS A 262 15.08 41.65 15.32
C LYS A 262 13.73 41.67 16.04
N GLN A 263 12.74 40.93 15.56
CA GLN A 263 11.45 40.78 16.23
C GLN A 263 11.60 40.13 17.61
N GLY A 264 12.44 39.10 17.73
CA GLY A 264 12.74 38.45 19.01
C GLY A 264 13.32 39.42 20.06
N VAL A 265 14.25 40.29 19.64
CA VAL A 265 14.79 41.35 20.52
C VAL A 265 13.71 42.35 20.92
N LYS A 266 12.90 42.83 19.96
CA LYS A 266 11.82 43.80 20.23
C LYS A 266 10.79 43.25 21.22
N LYS A 267 10.48 41.95 21.13
CA LYS A 267 9.57 41.23 22.04
C LYS A 267 10.24 40.80 23.35
N LYS A 268 11.52 41.14 23.57
CA LYS A 268 12.32 40.74 24.74
C LYS A 268 12.42 39.21 24.93
N CYS A 269 12.27 38.43 23.86
CA CYS A 269 12.45 36.98 23.89
C CYS A 269 13.93 36.58 23.86
N ILE A 270 14.79 37.43 23.31
CA ILE A 270 16.25 37.26 23.26
C ILE A 270 16.96 38.60 23.49
N TYR A 271 18.20 38.57 23.96
CA TYR A 271 19.01 39.77 24.09
C TYR A 271 19.59 40.22 22.74
N SER A 272 19.87 41.52 22.61
CA SER A 272 20.53 42.07 21.41
C SER A 272 21.93 41.46 21.19
N SER A 273 22.64 41.14 22.28
CA SER A 273 23.93 40.45 22.25
C SER A 273 23.82 39.04 21.65
N ASP A 274 22.78 38.29 22.00
CA ASP A 274 22.53 36.94 21.46
C ASP A 274 22.22 37.00 19.97
N LYS A 275 21.43 37.98 19.53
CA LYS A 275 21.21 38.24 18.10
C LYS A 275 22.54 38.41 17.37
N SER A 276 23.39 39.31 17.84
CA SER A 276 24.67 39.59 17.18
C SER A 276 25.57 38.36 17.14
N LYS A 277 25.68 37.62 18.25
CA LYS A 277 26.44 36.37 18.32
C LYS A 277 25.91 35.32 17.34
N ARG A 278 24.60 35.10 17.28
CA ARG A 278 23.97 34.11 16.39
C ARG A 278 24.08 34.50 14.92
N LEU A 279 23.84 35.77 14.56
CA LEU A 279 24.01 36.24 13.19
C LEU A 279 25.45 36.08 12.69
N LYS A 280 26.45 36.25 13.57
CA LYS A 280 27.85 35.95 13.22
C LYS A 280 28.02 34.47 12.84
N LEU A 281 27.48 33.54 13.63
CA LEU A 281 27.55 32.10 13.30
C LEU A 281 26.88 31.74 11.97
N PHE A 282 25.79 32.43 11.61
CA PHE A 282 25.16 32.26 10.29
C PHE A 282 26.05 32.80 9.17
N LYS A 283 26.67 33.98 9.34
CA LYS A 283 27.64 34.52 8.36
C LYS A 283 28.82 33.57 8.18
N ASP A 284 29.40 33.09 9.28
CA ASP A 284 30.54 32.17 9.26
C ASP A 284 30.17 30.87 8.53
N ALA A 285 28.96 30.34 8.72
CA ALA A 285 28.47 29.16 7.98
C ALA A 285 28.28 29.42 6.47
N MET A 286 27.97 30.66 6.08
CA MET A 286 27.83 31.05 4.68
C MET A 286 29.18 31.17 3.94
N LEU A 287 30.29 31.34 4.67
CA LEU A 287 31.65 31.38 4.09
C LEU A 287 32.15 30.01 3.62
N ASP A 288 31.53 28.93 4.08
CA ASP A 288 31.86 27.58 3.61
C ASP A 288 31.46 27.39 2.14
N ASN A 289 32.04 26.41 1.45
CA ASN A 289 31.79 26.18 0.02
C ASN A 289 31.14 24.82 -0.28
N PHE A 290 30.55 24.15 0.72
CA PHE A 290 29.86 22.88 0.46
C PHE A 290 28.60 23.11 -0.37
N SER A 291 28.34 22.14 -1.25
CA SER A 291 27.10 22.04 -2.01
C SER A 291 26.06 21.30 -1.18
N PHE A 292 24.80 21.67 -1.37
CA PHE A 292 23.68 20.85 -0.89
C PHE A 292 23.49 19.70 -1.84
N GLU A 293 23.45 18.50 -1.29
CA GLU A 293 23.23 17.27 -2.03
C GLU A 293 21.82 16.76 -1.73
N PHE A 294 21.20 16.15 -2.73
CA PHE A 294 19.84 15.65 -2.63
C PHE A 294 19.75 14.25 -3.21
N GLU A 295 19.08 13.37 -2.48
CA GLU A 295 18.68 12.06 -2.95
C GLU A 295 17.26 12.08 -3.51
N GLN A 296 17.00 11.19 -4.46
CA GLN A 296 15.70 11.07 -5.09
C GLN A 296 15.42 9.62 -5.49
N HIS A 297 15.39 8.73 -4.49
CA HIS A 297 15.05 7.32 -4.59
C HIS A 297 13.72 7.09 -5.32
N THR A 298 12.77 8.02 -5.19
CA THR A 298 11.46 7.99 -5.87
C THR A 298 11.55 7.97 -7.39
N LYS A 299 12.67 8.34 -8.02
CA LYS A 299 12.90 8.15 -9.47
C LYS A 299 12.90 6.66 -9.84
N GLU A 300 13.65 5.85 -9.11
CA GLU A 300 13.67 4.39 -9.28
C GLU A 300 12.28 3.81 -9.03
N LEU A 301 11.69 4.14 -7.88
CA LEU A 301 10.38 3.63 -7.51
C LEU A 301 9.32 3.98 -8.58
N SER A 302 9.31 5.22 -9.06
CA SER A 302 8.37 5.67 -10.10
C SER A 302 8.57 4.92 -11.42
N HIS A 303 9.81 4.64 -11.80
CA HIS A 303 10.09 3.81 -12.97
C HIS A 303 9.55 2.38 -12.77
N LYS A 304 9.82 1.76 -11.63
CA LYS A 304 9.36 0.39 -11.33
C LYS A 304 7.83 0.29 -11.21
N VAL A 305 7.15 1.31 -10.69
CA VAL A 305 5.67 1.39 -10.70
C VAL A 305 5.12 1.43 -12.12
N LYS A 306 5.74 2.19 -13.04
CA LYS A 306 5.34 2.18 -14.46
C LYS A 306 5.51 0.81 -15.10
N VAL A 307 6.63 0.14 -14.84
CA VAL A 307 6.89 -1.22 -15.33
C VAL A 307 5.82 -2.18 -14.81
N ALA A 308 5.51 -2.15 -13.51
CA ALA A 308 4.49 -2.99 -12.90
C ALA A 308 3.08 -2.73 -13.49
N TYR A 309 2.74 -1.48 -13.76
CA TYR A 309 1.49 -1.11 -14.43
C TYR A 309 1.40 -1.71 -15.84
N VAL A 310 2.47 -1.59 -16.64
CA VAL A 310 2.54 -2.16 -17.99
C VAL A 310 2.44 -3.69 -17.96
N GLU A 311 3.15 -4.37 -17.05
CA GLU A 311 3.03 -5.82 -16.87
C GLU A 311 1.62 -6.24 -16.46
N GLY A 312 0.98 -5.46 -15.60
CA GLY A 312 -0.43 -5.61 -15.26
C GLY A 312 -1.36 -5.55 -16.46
N LEU A 313 -1.20 -4.53 -17.30
CA LEU A 313 -1.99 -4.40 -18.53
C LEU A 313 -1.76 -5.60 -19.45
N LYS A 314 -0.51 -6.06 -19.63
CA LYS A 314 -0.20 -7.24 -20.44
C LYS A 314 -0.88 -8.51 -19.93
N GLN A 315 -1.00 -8.69 -18.61
CA GLN A 315 -1.75 -9.80 -18.01
C GLN A 315 -3.23 -9.70 -18.34
N ILE A 316 -3.81 -8.50 -18.17
CA ILE A 316 -5.22 -8.22 -18.41
C ILE A 316 -5.60 -8.46 -19.88
N PHE A 317 -4.80 -7.99 -20.84
CA PHE A 317 -5.01 -8.25 -22.28
C PHE A 317 -4.96 -9.74 -22.67
N LYS A 318 -4.31 -10.57 -21.84
CA LYS A 318 -4.20 -12.02 -22.03
C LYS A 318 -5.24 -12.80 -21.23
N MET A 319 -6.18 -12.12 -20.56
CA MET A 319 -7.28 -12.80 -19.89
C MET A 319 -8.14 -13.55 -20.92
N PRO A 320 -8.66 -14.75 -20.61
CA PRO A 320 -9.58 -15.44 -21.49
C PRO A 320 -10.77 -14.53 -21.77
N LYS A 321 -11.03 -14.22 -23.05
CA LYS A 321 -12.25 -13.51 -23.42
C LYS A 321 -13.42 -14.31 -22.89
N THR A 322 -14.27 -13.67 -22.09
CA THR A 322 -15.54 -14.25 -21.70
C THR A 322 -16.25 -14.63 -22.99
N ALA A 323 -16.41 -15.93 -23.23
CA ALA A 323 -17.47 -16.36 -24.12
C ALA A 323 -18.74 -15.85 -23.46
N GLN A 324 -19.30 -14.76 -23.99
CA GLN A 324 -20.72 -14.48 -23.82
C GLN A 324 -21.46 -15.65 -24.48
N LYS A 325 -21.49 -16.81 -23.81
CA LYS A 325 -22.39 -17.89 -24.15
C LYS A 325 -23.78 -17.42 -23.71
N LEU A 326 -24.47 -16.84 -24.68
CA LEU A 326 -25.85 -17.17 -25.02
C LEU A 326 -26.76 -17.42 -23.82
N VAL A 327 -27.35 -16.35 -23.31
CA VAL A 327 -28.73 -16.40 -22.84
C VAL A 327 -29.44 -15.22 -23.50
N LYS A 328 -29.99 -15.49 -24.68
CA LYS A 328 -31.20 -14.82 -25.15
C LYS A 328 -32.38 -15.66 -24.72
#